data_AF-A0A091RFV0-F1
#
_entry.id   AF-A0A091RFV0-F1
#
_cell.length_a   1.000
_cell.length_b   1.000
_cell.length_c   1.000
_cell.angle_alpha   90.00
_cell.angle_beta   90.00
_cell.angle_gamma   90.00
#
_symmetry.space_group_name_H-M   'P 1'
#
loop_
_entity.id
_entity.type
_entity.pdbx_description
1 polymer ?
#
loop_
_entity_poly.entity_id
_entity_poly.type
_entity_poly.pdbx_seq_one_letter_code
_entity_poly.pdbx_strand_id
1 'polypeptide(L)' 'RLFGVTGNCAACSKLIPAFEMVMRAKDNVYHLDCFACQLCNQRFCVGDKFFLKNNMILCQTDYEEGLMKEGYAPQVR' A
#
# COMPACT_ATOMS: atom_id res chain seq x y z
N ARG A 1 -14.88 -24.56 9.18
CA ARG A 1 -15.09 -24.25 7.75
C ARG A 1 -13.92 -23.35 7.32
N LEU A 2 -12.91 -23.91 6.65
CA LEU A 2 -11.65 -23.23 6.28
C LEU A 2 -11.74 -22.70 4.84
N PHE A 3 -12.62 -21.73 4.59
CA PHE A 3 -12.59 -21.00 3.33
C PHE A 3 -12.44 -19.53 3.68
N GLY A 4 -11.21 -19.04 3.66
CA GLY A 4 -10.97 -17.61 3.58
C GLY A 4 -11.70 -17.07 2.36
N VAL A 5 -12.31 -15.88 2.48
CA VAL A 5 -12.93 -15.22 1.34
C VAL A 5 -11.87 -15.00 0.26
N THR A 6 -12.11 -15.49 -0.95
CA THR A 6 -11.33 -15.09 -2.14
C THR A 6 -11.51 -13.58 -2.34
N GLY A 7 -10.43 -12.86 -2.59
CA GLY A 7 -10.45 -11.40 -2.79
C GLY A 7 -9.59 -10.98 -3.97
N ASN A 8 -9.74 -9.75 -4.43
CA ASN A 8 -8.88 -9.18 -5.48
C ASN A 8 -7.77 -8.34 -4.85
N CYS A 9 -6.52 -8.57 -5.27
CA CYS A 9 -5.40 -7.75 -4.84
C CYS A 9 -5.61 -6.30 -5.29
N ALA A 10 -5.66 -5.35 -4.37
CA ALA A 10 -5.92 -3.94 -4.69
C ALA A 10 -4.78 -3.26 -5.47
N ALA A 11 -3.59 -3.86 -5.53
CA ALA A 11 -2.45 -3.33 -6.29
C ALA A 11 -2.34 -3.87 -7.72
N CYS A 12 -2.64 -5.16 -7.95
CA CYS A 12 -2.50 -5.79 -9.28
C CYS A 12 -3.82 -6.28 -9.89
N SER A 13 -4.93 -6.13 -9.18
CA SER A 13 -6.29 -6.53 -9.57
C SER A 13 -6.52 -8.02 -9.83
N LYS A 14 -5.49 -8.86 -9.64
CA LYS A 14 -5.57 -10.31 -9.79
C LYS A 14 -6.27 -10.95 -8.58
N LEU A 15 -6.85 -12.13 -8.81
CA LEU A 15 -7.49 -12.94 -7.78
C LEU A 15 -6.45 -13.45 -6.77
N ILE A 16 -6.75 -13.32 -5.49
CA ILE A 16 -6.04 -13.95 -4.38
C ILE A 16 -6.77 -15.26 -4.03
N PRO A 17 -6.12 -16.43 -4.16
CA PRO A 17 -6.65 -17.71 -3.71
C PRO A 17 -6.95 -17.73 -2.21
N ALA A 18 -7.96 -18.48 -1.80
CA ALA A 18 -8.39 -18.56 -0.39
C ALA A 18 -7.33 -19.09 0.59
N PHE A 19 -6.29 -19.76 0.09
CA PHE A 19 -5.19 -20.34 0.87
C PHE A 19 -3.92 -19.49 0.86
N GLU A 20 -3.88 -18.39 0.09
CA GLU A 20 -2.70 -17.54 0.00
C GLU A 20 -2.61 -16.60 1.20
N MET A 21 -1.39 -16.40 1.71
CA MET A 21 -1.14 -15.39 2.74
C MET A 21 -1.24 -13.98 2.14
N VAL A 22 -1.89 -13.08 2.87
CA VAL A 22 -2.18 -11.72 2.38
C VAL A 22 -1.75 -10.66 3.37
N MET A 23 -1.44 -9.48 2.85
CA MET A 23 -1.40 -8.24 3.62
C MET A 23 -2.77 -7.59 3.59
N ARG A 24 -3.21 -7.06 4.72
CA ARG A 24 -4.47 -6.29 4.86
C ARG A 24 -4.15 -4.88 5.30
N ALA A 25 -4.72 -3.89 4.62
CA ALA A 25 -4.60 -2.51 5.02
C ALA A 25 -5.92 -1.78 4.74
N LYS A 26 -6.57 -1.32 5.82
CA LYS A 26 -7.99 -0.88 5.80
C LYS A 26 -8.87 -1.96 5.16
N ASP A 27 -9.66 -1.60 4.16
CA ASP A 27 -10.58 -2.48 3.45
C ASP A 27 -9.93 -3.26 2.29
N ASN A 28 -8.64 -3.02 2.03
CA ASN A 28 -7.92 -3.61 0.90
C ASN A 28 -7.11 -4.85 1.32
N VAL A 29 -7.02 -5.81 0.40
CA VAL A 29 -6.18 -7.00 0.47
C VAL A 29 -5.12 -6.96 -0.61
N TYR A 30 -3.92 -7.46 -0.31
CA TYR A 30 -2.77 -7.44 -1.22
C TYR A 30 -2.02 -8.78 -1.14
N HIS A 31 -1.47 -9.26 -2.26
CA HIS A 31 -0.43 -10.29 -2.20
C HIS A 31 0.77 -9.78 -1.41
N LEU A 32 1.54 -10.67 -0.78
CA LEU A 32 2.77 -10.29 -0.07
C LEU A 32 3.74 -9.55 -1.01
N ASP A 33 3.92 -10.04 -2.24
CA ASP A 33 4.78 -9.42 -3.25
C ASP A 33 4.23 -8.10 -3.80
N CYS A 34 2.92 -7.87 -3.69
CA CYS A 34 2.28 -6.63 -4.13
C CYS A 34 2.21 -5.56 -3.03
N PHE A 35 2.55 -5.89 -1.79
CA PHE A 35 2.58 -4.95 -0.68
C PHE A 35 3.92 -4.19 -0.67
N ALA A 36 4.04 -3.25 -1.61
CA ALA A 36 5.21 -2.41 -1.83
C ALA A 36 4.77 -0.99 -2.19
N CYS A 37 5.67 -0.01 -2.12
CA CYS A 37 5.39 1.34 -2.58
C CYS A 37 5.04 1.31 -4.08
N GLN A 38 3.89 1.86 -4.47
CA GLN A 38 3.44 1.85 -5.86
C GLN A 38 4.09 2.92 -6.74
N LEU A 39 4.93 3.80 -6.17
CA LEU A 39 5.73 4.77 -6.95
C LEU A 39 7.15 4.25 -7.20
N CYS A 40 7.87 3.85 -6.14
CA CYS A 40 9.27 3.41 -6.27
C CYS A 40 9.46 1.88 -6.26
N ASN A 41 8.40 1.08 -6.07
CA ASN A 41 8.46 -0.38 -5.94
C ASN A 41 9.28 -0.89 -4.74
N GLN A 42 9.62 -0.03 -3.78
CA GLN A 42 10.31 -0.44 -2.55
C GLN A 42 9.42 -1.37 -1.73
N ARG A 43 9.96 -2.55 -1.38
CA ARG A 43 9.35 -3.51 -0.45
C ARG A 43 9.52 -3.03 0.99
N PHE A 44 8.50 -3.27 1.81
CA PHE A 44 8.55 -2.92 3.24
C PHE A 44 9.15 -4.06 4.07
N CYS A 45 10.05 -3.70 4.97
CA CYS A 45 10.54 -4.57 6.04
C CYS A 45 9.60 -4.52 7.24
N VAL A 46 9.71 -5.53 8.11
CA VAL A 46 8.97 -5.52 9.39
C VAL A 46 9.41 -4.31 10.21
N GLY A 47 8.42 -3.49 10.62
CA GLY A 47 8.65 -2.25 11.35
C GLY A 47 8.67 -0.99 10.48
N ASP A 48 8.72 -1.13 9.15
CA ASP A 48 8.64 0.02 8.25
C ASP A 48 7.25 0.66 8.31
N LYS A 49 7.23 1.99 8.19
CA LYS A 49 6.01 2.76 8.01
C LYS A 49 5.59 2.72 6.55
N PHE A 50 4.29 2.53 6.32
CA PHE A 50 3.65 2.70 5.03
C PHE A 50 2.47 3.63 5.16
N PHE A 51 2.08 4.26 4.06
CA PHE A 51 0.99 5.21 4.00
C PHE A 51 0.01 4.80 2.91
N LEU A 52 -1.28 5.00 3.15
CA LEU A 52 -2.35 4.76 2.17
C LEU A 52 -2.94 6.09 1.72
N LYS A 53 -2.74 6.45 0.44
CA LYS A 53 -3.28 7.67 -0.18
C LYS A 53 -3.94 7.33 -1.51
N ASN A 54 -5.22 7.69 -1.69
CA ASN A 54 -5.98 7.39 -2.91
C ASN A 54 -5.89 5.90 -3.32
N ASN A 55 -6.03 5.00 -2.35
CA ASN A 55 -5.84 3.55 -2.49
C ASN A 55 -4.44 3.09 -2.90
N MET A 56 -3.46 4.00 -2.99
CA MET A 56 -2.07 3.66 -3.24
C MET A 56 -1.30 3.43 -1.94
N ILE A 57 -0.51 2.35 -1.90
CA ILE A 57 0.47 2.14 -0.83
C ILE A 57 1.74 2.91 -1.18
N LEU A 58 2.20 3.77 -0.27
CA LEU A 58 3.38 4.61 -0.44
C LEU A 58 4.36 4.38 0.70
N CYS A 59 5.66 4.44 0.40
CA CYS A 59 6.69 4.54 1.43
C CYS A 59 6.68 5.95 2.04
N GLN A 60 7.36 6.10 3.17
CA GLN A 60 7.45 7.39 3.85
C GLN A 60 7.98 8.49 2.93
N THR A 61 9.09 8.22 2.23
CA THR A 61 9.71 9.19 1.33
C THR A 61 8.77 9.66 0.23
N ASP A 62 8.15 8.74 -0.50
CA ASP A 62 7.24 9.08 -1.60
C ASP A 62 5.96 9.77 -1.12
N TYR A 63 5.48 9.40 0.08
CA TYR A 63 4.34 10.07 0.69
C TYR A 63 4.66 11.53 1.04
N GLU A 64 5.80 11.77 1.70
CA GLU A 64 6.26 13.11 2.09
C GLU A 64 6.57 13.98 0.86
N GLU A 65 7.24 13.44 -0.15
CA GLU A 65 7.53 14.10 -1.43
C GLU A 65 6.24 14.49 -2.19
N GLY A 66 5.23 13.61 -2.17
CA GLY A 66 3.92 13.89 -2.76
C GLY A 66 3.20 15.04 -2.05
N LEU A 67 3.26 15.09 -0.72
CA LEU A 67 2.70 16.20 0.06
C LEU A 67 3.36 17.54 -0.26
N MET A 68 4.68 17.56 -0.50
CA MET A 68 5.39 18.77 -0.89
C MET A 68 4.96 19.28 -2.28
N LYS A 69 4.62 18.38 -3.21
CA LYS A 69 4.23 18.72 -4.60
C LYS A 69 2.77 19.15 -4.75
N GLU A 70 1.87 18.71 -3.87
CA GLU A 70 0.42 19.00 -3.93
C GLU A 70 0.02 20.36 -3.31
N GLY A 71 0.99 21.21 -2.95
CA GLY A 71 0.75 22.64 -2.75
C GLY A 71 0.93 23.13 -1.32
N TYR A 72 2.19 23.30 -0.90
CA TYR A 72 2.51 24.30 0.10
C TYR A 72 3.53 25.29 -0.47
N ALA A 73 3.05 26.50 -0.77
CA ALA A 73 3.91 27.68 -0.67
C ALA A 73 4.53 27.68 0.74
N PRO A 74 5.84 27.90 0.90
CA PRO A 74 6.46 27.92 2.21
C PRO A 74 5.78 29.00 3.04
N GLN A 75 4.97 28.63 4.04
CA GLN A 75 4.64 29.57 5.09
C GLN A 75 5.83 29.58 6.03
N VAL A 76 6.74 30.51 5.74
CA VAL A 76 7.51 31.17 6.78
C VAL A 76 6.51 31.66 7.82
N ARG A 77 6.53 31.04 9.00
CA ARG A 77 6.56 31.65 10.34
C ARG A 77 6.68 30.59 11.43
#